data_AF-A0AAW1C863-F1
#
_entry.id   AF-A0AAW1C863-F1
#
_cell.length_a   1.000
_cell.length_b   1.000
_cell.length_c   1.000
_cell.angle_alpha   90.00
_cell.angle_beta   90.00
_cell.angle_gamma   90.00
#
_symmetry.space_group_name_H-M   'P 1'
#
loop_
_entity.id
_entity.type
_entity.pdbx_description
1 polymer ?
#
loop_
_entity_poly.entity_id
_entity_poly.type
_entity_poly.pdbx_seq_one_letter_code
_entity_poly.pdbx_strand_id
1 'polypeptide(L)' 'MPPQSGANGGRPETEPGVPRLFTWEEVGLRTGNGDLKEERWLVINRKVYDVSQFYLQHPGGPHLIRHYSGQDATVSPY' A
#
# COMPACT_ATOMS: atom_id res chain seq x y z
N MET A 1 18.59 34.36 4.16
CA MET A 1 17.30 33.73 3.80
C MET A 1 17.63 32.31 3.36
N PRO A 2 17.23 31.24 4.06
CA PRO A 2 17.41 29.89 3.54
C PRO A 2 16.31 29.58 2.50
N PRO A 3 16.67 28.93 1.37
CA PRO A 3 15.69 28.57 0.34
C PRO A 3 14.84 27.36 0.76
N GLN A 4 13.60 27.36 0.28
CA GLN A 4 12.57 26.33 0.45
C GLN A 4 13.09 24.93 0.11
N SER A 5 13.07 24.02 1.09
CA SER A 5 13.09 22.57 0.82
C SER A 5 11.66 22.12 0.54
N GLY A 6 11.35 21.90 -0.73
CA GLY A 6 10.13 21.24 -1.16
C GLY A 6 10.11 19.80 -0.62
N ALA A 7 9.01 19.46 0.05
CA ALA A 7 8.72 18.11 0.50
C ALA A 7 8.55 17.19 -0.72
N ASN A 8 9.66 16.56 -1.13
CA ASN A 8 9.63 15.42 -2.04
C ASN A 8 9.25 14.19 -1.20
N GLY A 9 8.04 13.66 -1.40
CA GLY A 9 7.60 12.36 -0.89
C GLY A 9 8.40 11.24 -1.55
N GLY A 10 9.67 11.11 -1.18
CA GLY A 10 10.54 10.03 -1.64
C GLY A 10 10.14 8.74 -0.94
N ARG A 11 9.71 7.74 -1.73
CA ARG A 11 9.67 6.34 -1.28
C ARG A 11 11.03 6.01 -0.65
N PRO A 12 11.08 5.48 0.57
CA PRO A 12 12.36 5.08 1.12
C PRO A 12 12.92 3.97 0.21
N GLU A 13 14.16 4.12 -0.24
CA GLU A 13 14.83 3.24 -1.21
C GLU A 13 15.10 1.87 -0.56
N THR A 14 14.36 0.84 -0.96
CA THR A 14 14.45 -0.51 -0.37
C THR A 14 15.73 -1.19 -0.83
N GLU A 15 16.70 -1.35 0.06
CA GLU A 15 17.85 -2.21 -0.18
C GLU A 15 17.36 -3.66 -0.41
N PRO A 16 17.75 -4.31 -1.52
CA PRO A 16 17.33 -5.67 -1.82
C PRO A 16 17.96 -6.65 -0.82
N GLY A 17 17.18 -7.09 0.17
CA GLY A 17 17.60 -8.12 1.12
C GLY A 17 17.11 -7.92 2.56
N VAL A 18 16.67 -6.70 2.93
CA VAL A 18 16.16 -6.42 4.27
C VAL A 18 14.63 -6.28 4.22
N PRO A 19 13.87 -7.16 4.90
CA PRO A 19 12.43 -7.01 4.99
C PRO A 19 12.08 -5.73 5.75
N ARG A 20 11.28 -4.88 5.12
CA ARG A 20 10.79 -3.64 5.74
C ARG A 20 9.61 -3.95 6.65
N LEU A 21 9.64 -3.35 7.83
CA LEU A 21 8.55 -3.40 8.79
C LEU A 21 7.68 -2.17 8.59
N PHE A 22 6.36 -2.38 8.62
CA PHE A 22 5.35 -1.35 8.46
C PHE A 22 4.42 -1.36 9.67
N THR A 23 3.94 -0.19 10.08
CA THR A 23 2.92 -0.08 11.13
C THR A 23 1.52 -0.19 10.53
N TRP A 24 0.54 -0.57 11.34
CA TRP A 24 -0.86 -0.60 10.92
C TRP A 24 -1.38 0.78 10.53
N GLU A 25 -0.88 1.84 11.18
CA GLU A 25 -1.18 3.22 10.83
C GLU A 25 -0.70 3.55 9.43
N GLU A 26 0.53 3.14 9.09
CA GLU A 26 1.08 3.39 7.75
C GLU A 26 0.30 2.61 6.68
N VAL A 27 -0.04 1.35 6.93
CA VAL A 27 -0.88 0.55 6.03
C VAL A 27 -2.26 1.21 5.84
N GLY A 28 -2.89 1.66 6.92
CA GLY A 28 -4.23 2.29 6.89
C GLY A 28 -4.29 3.62 6.13
N LEU A 29 -3.14 4.29 5.94
CA LEU A 29 -3.06 5.48 5.09
C LEU A 29 -3.04 5.14 3.59
N ARG A 30 -2.67 3.90 3.22
CA ARG A 30 -2.49 3.44 1.83
C ARG A 30 -3.75 2.77 1.30
N THR A 31 -4.86 3.50 1.37
CA THR A 31 -6.18 3.02 0.93
C THR A 31 -6.45 3.30 -0.55
N GLY A 32 -5.76 4.27 -1.15
CA GLY A 32 -5.95 4.71 -2.53
C GLY A 32 -7.40 5.10 -2.84
N ASN A 33 -8.02 5.83 -1.90
CA ASN A 33 -9.45 6.13 -1.83
C ASN A 33 -9.95 7.08 -2.93
N GLY A 34 -9.07 7.75 -3.69
CA GLY A 34 -9.48 8.69 -4.73
C GLY A 34 -8.75 8.55 -6.06
N ASP A 35 -7.46 8.23 -6.03
CA ASP A 35 -6.60 8.48 -7.18
C ASP A 35 -5.92 7.23 -7.75
N LEU A 36 -5.83 7.15 -9.07
CA LEU A 36 -5.09 6.08 -9.77
C LEU A 36 -3.61 6.07 -9.36
N LYS A 37 -3.07 7.23 -8.98
CA LYS A 37 -1.68 7.41 -8.56
C LYS A 37 -1.42 7.12 -7.09
N GLU A 38 -2.47 6.98 -6.28
CA GLU A 38 -2.31 6.68 -4.86
C GLU A 38 -1.93 5.21 -4.62
N GLU A 39 -1.09 5.03 -3.61
CA GLU A 39 -0.59 3.73 -3.22
C GLU A 39 -1.69 2.95 -2.46
N ARG A 40 -1.95 1.72 -2.91
CA ARG A 40 -2.90 0.78 -2.32
C ARG A 40 -2.12 -0.38 -1.76
N TRP A 41 -2.16 -0.52 -0.44
CA TRP A 41 -1.49 -1.62 0.23
C TRP A 41 -2.48 -2.63 0.76
N LEU A 42 -2.05 -3.88 0.82
CA LEU A 42 -2.84 -5.01 1.29
C LEU A 42 -1.97 -5.86 2.21
N VAL A 43 -2.51 -6.30 3.34
CA VAL A 43 -1.81 -7.24 4.22
C VAL A 43 -2.36 -8.64 3.99
N ILE A 44 -1.47 -9.59 3.67
CA ILE A 44 -1.81 -11.01 3.55
C ILE A 44 -0.72 -11.81 4.27
N ASN A 45 -1.11 -12.66 5.22
CA ASN A 45 -0.19 -13.47 6.01
C ASN A 45 0.91 -12.62 6.67
N ARG A 46 0.53 -11.47 7.24
CA ARG A 46 1.43 -10.49 7.88
C ARG A 46 2.51 -9.89 6.95
N LYS A 47 2.33 -9.99 5.63
CA LYS A 47 3.18 -9.33 4.64
C LYS A 47 2.38 -8.21 3.96
N VAL A 48 3.04 -7.08 3.75
CA VAL A 48 2.45 -5.91 3.07
C VAL A 48 2.77 -6.01 1.58
N TYR A 49 1.74 -5.86 0.74
CA TYR A 49 1.85 -5.88 -0.72
C TYR A 49 1.35 -4.56 -1.28
N ASP A 50 2.13 -3.96 -2.19
CA ASP A 50 1.67 -2.86 -3.03
C ASP A 50 0.90 -3.43 -4.23
N VAL A 51 -0.41 -3.19 -4.23
CA VAL A 51 -1.33 -3.64 -5.29
C VAL A 51 -1.79 -2.49 -6.20
N SER A 52 -1.14 -1.33 -6.12
CA SER A 52 -1.51 -0.11 -6.87
C SER A 52 -1.53 -0.30 -8.38
N GLN A 53 -0.68 -1.18 -8.92
CA GLN A 53 -0.64 -1.49 -10.36
C GLN A 53 -1.52 -2.69 -10.73
N PHE A 54 -1.82 -3.55 -9.77
CA PHE A 54 -2.53 -4.81 -10.00
C PHE A 54 -4.04 -4.70 -9.82
N TYR A 55 -4.53 -3.75 -9.01
CA TYR A 55 -5.94 -3.73 -8.61
C TYR A 55 -6.94 -3.63 -9.77
N LEU A 56 -6.59 -2.96 -10.88
CA LEU A 56 -7.43 -2.87 -12.08
C LEU A 56 -7.49 -4.17 -12.89
N GLN A 57 -6.45 -5.00 -12.79
CA GLN A 57 -6.30 -6.25 -13.53
C GLN A 57 -6.79 -7.46 -12.72
N HIS A 58 -7.25 -7.24 -11.49
CA HIS A 58 -7.69 -8.30 -10.61
C HIS A 58 -8.87 -9.08 -11.25
N PRO A 59 -8.80 -10.42 -11.37
CA PRO A 59 -9.84 -11.22 -12.04
C PRO A 59 -11.24 -11.10 -11.42
N GLY A 60 -11.31 -10.86 -10.11
CA GLY A 60 -12.58 -10.58 -9.40
C GLY A 60 -13.05 -9.12 -9.48
N GLY A 61 -12.38 -8.30 -10.31
CA GLY A 61 -12.61 -6.88 -10.46
C GLY A 61 -11.91 -6.01 -9.41
N PRO A 62 -11.82 -4.69 -9.67
CA PRO A 62 -11.12 -3.73 -8.80
C PRO A 62 -11.86 -3.41 -7.50
N HIS A 63 -13.17 -3.67 -7.44
CA HIS A 63 -13.98 -3.40 -6.25
C HIS A 63 -13.49 -4.20 -5.03
N LEU A 64 -13.10 -5.46 -5.23
CA LEU A 64 -12.65 -6.31 -4.14
C LEU A 64 -11.34 -5.77 -3.54
N ILE A 65 -10.36 -5.45 -4.39
CA ILE A 65 -9.09 -4.89 -3.93
C ILE A 65 -9.30 -3.54 -3.25
N ARG A 66 -10.17 -2.67 -3.79
CA ARG A 66 -10.51 -1.39 -3.17
C ARG A 66 -11.11 -1.55 -1.78
N HIS A 67 -11.96 -2.55 -1.58
CA HIS A 67 -12.60 -2.80 -0.29
C HIS A 67 -11.59 -3.18 0.81
N TYR A 68 -10.55 -3.93 0.43
CA TYR A 68 -9.51 -4.39 1.36
C TYR A 68 -8.24 -3.52 1.37
N SER A 69 -8.17 -2.46 0.57
CA SER A 69 -7.04 -1.52 0.61
C SER A 69 -6.85 -0.95 2.02
N GLY A 70 -5.61 -0.94 2.48
CA GLY A 70 -5.23 -0.47 3.82
C GLY A 70 -5.65 -1.40 4.96
N GLN A 71 -6.06 -2.64 4.67
CA GLN A 71 -6.53 -3.61 5.65
C GLN A 71 -5.81 -4.95 5.50
N ASP A 72 -6.02 -5.81 6.50
CA ASP A 72 -5.67 -7.23 6.41
C ASP A 72 -6.77 -7.99 5.66
N ALA A 73 -6.37 -8.62 4.56
CA ALA A 73 -7.20 -9.49 3.75
C ALA A 73 -6.82 -10.96 3.96
N THR A 74 -6.16 -11.29 5.07
CA THR A 74 -5.90 -12.67 5.43
C THR A 74 -7.24 -13.32 5.76
N VAL A 75 -7.71 -14.21 4.90
CA VAL A 75 -8.93 -14.97 5.16
C VAL A 75 -8.68 -15.85 6.38
N SER A 76 -9.59 -15.81 7.35
CA SER A 76 -9.51 -16.66 8.55
C SER A 76 -9.33 -18.12 8.11
N PRO A 77 -8.39 -18.87 8.71
CA PRO A 77 -8.16 -20.27 8.36
C PRO A 77 -9.24 -21.24 8.87
N TYR A 78 -10.41 -20.73 9.27
CA TYR A 78 -11.53 -21.49 9.84
C TYR A 78 -12.80 -21.30 9.02
#